data_AF-A0AAU1YHR8-F1
#
_entry.id   AF-A0AAU1YHR8-F1
#
_cell.length_a   1.000
_cell.length_b   1.000
_cell.length_c   1.000
_cell.angle_alpha   90.00
_cell.angle_beta   90.00
_cell.angle_gamma   90.00
#
_symmetry.space_group_name_H-M   'P 1'
#
loop_
_entity.id
_entity.type
_entity.pdbx_description
1 polymer ?
#
loop_
_entity_poly.entity_id
_entity_poly.type
_entity_poly.pdbx_seq_one_letter_code
_entity_poly.pdbx_strand_id
1 'polypeptide(L)'
;MTDTDPRTREDLLSEISNLRAELERVRALAADATEYRIPLPENGGTTLIVRRQALVNGMGWAVSVPAYGGGRAWTTEGWQESISALSVDRLFCWPDATTAVTEARRALAAA
;
A
#
# COMPACT_ATOMS: atom_id res chain seq x y z
N MET A 1 -6.84 41.03 -1.84
CA MET A 1 -6.64 40.73 -3.27
C MET A 1 -7.11 39.31 -3.48
N THR A 2 -8.40 39.14 -3.73
CA THR A 2 -9.05 37.84 -3.92
C THR A 2 -8.76 37.38 -5.34
N ASP A 3 -7.79 36.48 -5.46
CA ASP A 3 -7.52 35.72 -6.68
C ASP A 3 -8.77 34.90 -6.99
N THR A 4 -9.61 35.43 -7.87
CA THR A 4 -10.85 34.80 -8.29
C THR A 4 -10.46 33.93 -9.45
N ASP A 5 -10.35 32.63 -9.20
CA ASP A 5 -10.05 31.60 -10.19
C ASP A 5 -10.86 31.87 -11.48
N PRO A 6 -10.19 32.21 -12.61
CA PRO A 6 -10.85 32.65 -13.83
C PRO A 6 -11.52 31.50 -14.59
N ARG A 7 -11.44 30.26 -14.10
CA ARG A 7 -12.01 29.08 -14.74
C ARG A 7 -13.53 29.15 -14.75
N THR A 8 -14.11 28.93 -15.92
CA THR A 8 -15.56 28.84 -16.06
C THR A 8 -16.08 27.52 -15.47
N ARG A 9 -17.38 27.46 -15.18
CA ARG A 9 -18.04 26.22 -14.75
C ARG A 9 -17.81 25.07 -15.75
N GLU A 10 -17.76 25.37 -17.04
CA GLU A 10 -17.56 24.40 -18.10
C GLU A 10 -16.13 23.84 -18.11
N ASP A 11 -15.14 24.71 -17.86
CA ASP A 11 -13.74 24.30 -17.67
C ASP A 11 -13.61 23.35 -16.48
N LEU A 12 -14.22 23.70 -15.35
CA LEU A 12 -14.19 22.87 -14.14
C LEU A 12 -14.85 21.51 -14.34
N LEU A 13 -15.98 21.45 -15.06
CA LEU A 13 -16.65 20.18 -15.35
C LEU A 13 -15.83 19.30 -16.29
N SER A 14 -15.18 19.90 -17.29
CA SER A 14 -14.28 19.20 -18.21
C SER A 14 -13.06 18.65 -17.48
N GLU A 15 -12.48 19.46 -16.58
CA GLU A 15 -11.36 19.04 -15.74
C GLU A 15 -11.75 17.91 -14.79
N ILE A 16 -12.90 17.98 -14.13
CA ILE A 16 -13.42 16.90 -13.28
C ILE A 16 -13.59 15.60 -14.07
N SER A 17 -14.10 15.69 -15.31
CA SER A 17 -14.25 14.51 -16.18
C SER A 17 -12.90 13.90 -16.53
N ASN A 18 -11.93 14.72 -16.91
CA ASN A 18 -10.57 14.28 -17.23
C ASN A 18 -9.86 13.65 -16.03
N LEU A 19 -9.96 14.27 -14.86
CA LEU A 19 -9.38 13.75 -13.62
C LEU A 19 -10.00 12.41 -13.21
N ARG A 20 -11.31 12.23 -13.40
CA ARG A 20 -11.98 10.94 -13.16
C ARG A 20 -11.51 9.86 -14.13
N ALA A 21 -11.40 10.18 -15.41
CA ALA A 21 -10.89 9.23 -16.41
C ALA A 21 -9.44 8.82 -16.12
N GLU A 22 -8.60 9.79 -15.75
CA GLU A 22 -7.21 9.52 -15.37
C GLU A 22 -7.12 8.70 -14.08
N LEU A 23 -7.96 8.99 -13.09
CA LEU A 23 -8.05 8.20 -11.87
C LEU A 23 -8.41 6.74 -12.15
N GLU A 24 -9.40 6.49 -13.00
CA GLU A 24 -9.77 5.12 -13.39
C GLU A 24 -8.65 4.41 -14.16
N ARG A 25 -7.95 5.12 -15.06
CA ARG A 25 -6.78 4.59 -15.76
C ARG A 25 -5.68 4.18 -14.79
N VAL A 26 -5.38 5.02 -13.81
CA VAL A 26 -4.36 4.75 -12.78
C VAL A 26 -4.80 3.61 -11.87
N ARG A 27 -6.08 3.51 -11.51
CA ARG A 27 -6.64 2.40 -10.73
C ARG A 27 -6.51 1.06 -11.45
N ALA A 28 -6.79 1.03 -12.75
CA ALA A 28 -6.61 -0.17 -13.56
C ALA A 28 -5.14 -0.62 -13.59
N LEU A 29 -4.20 0.33 -13.78
CA LEU A 29 -2.77 0.02 -13.75
C LEU A 29 -2.33 -0.50 -12.37
N ALA A 30 -2.84 0.07 -11.29
CA ALA A 30 -2.58 -0.39 -9.93
C ALA A 30 -3.16 -1.80 -9.69
N ALA A 31 -4.31 -2.13 -10.26
CA ALA A 31 -4.92 -3.46 -10.11
C ALA A 31 -4.04 -4.60 -10.65
N ASP A 32 -3.10 -4.33 -11.55
CA ASP A 32 -2.11 -5.28 -12.05
C ASP A 32 -0.78 -5.26 -11.29
N ALA A 33 -0.60 -4.32 -10.36
CA ALA A 33 0.62 -4.21 -9.58
C ALA A 33 0.84 -5.48 -8.75
N THR A 34 2.09 -5.95 -8.70
CA THR A 34 2.52 -7.05 -7.84
C THR A 34 3.13 -6.56 -6.53
N GLU A 35 3.41 -5.25 -6.43
CA GLU A 35 4.04 -4.64 -5.27
C GLU A 35 3.65 -3.17 -5.15
N TYR A 36 3.40 -2.73 -3.92
CA TYR A 36 3.24 -1.34 -3.54
C TYR A 36 4.32 -0.95 -2.53
N ARG A 37 4.91 0.23 -2.71
CA ARG A 37 5.81 0.86 -1.74
C ARG A 37 5.16 2.12 -1.21
N ILE A 38 4.89 2.15 0.09
CA ILE A 38 4.07 3.19 0.73
C ILE A 38 4.90 3.87 1.81
N PRO A 39 5.36 5.10 1.56
CA PRO A 39 6.00 5.91 2.59
C PRO A 39 5.01 6.21 3.71
N LEU A 40 5.45 6.02 4.96
CA LEU A 40 4.74 6.30 6.19
C LEU A 40 5.52 7.37 6.97
N PRO A 41 5.39 8.66 6.62
CA PRO A 41 6.08 9.74 7.33
C PRO A 41 5.74 9.77 8.83
N GLU A 42 4.50 9.42 9.18
CA GLU A 42 4.01 9.32 10.56
C GLU A 42 4.70 8.21 11.39
N ASN A 43 5.35 7.24 10.75
CA ASN A 43 6.09 6.15 11.40
C ASN A 43 7.60 6.31 11.19
N GLY A 44 8.13 7.50 11.46
CA GLY A 44 9.58 7.78 11.40
C GLY A 44 10.16 7.70 9.98
N GLY A 45 9.35 7.94 8.95
CA GLY A 45 9.79 7.86 7.55
C GLY A 45 9.95 6.43 7.02
N THR A 46 9.36 5.44 7.70
CA THR A 46 9.37 4.04 7.29
C THR A 46 8.67 3.86 5.93
N THR A 47 9.12 2.91 5.12
CA THR A 47 8.40 2.49 3.91
C THR A 47 7.76 1.11 4.12
N LEU A 48 6.46 1.02 3.93
CA LEU A 48 5.75 -0.26 3.88
C LEU A 48 5.90 -0.86 2.48
N ILE A 49 6.27 -2.14 2.40
CA ILE A 49 6.24 -2.93 1.16
C ILE A 49 5.07 -3.90 1.25
N VAL A 50 4.11 -3.80 0.32
CA VAL A 50 2.96 -4.69 0.23
C VAL A 50 3.04 -5.44 -1.09
N ARG A 51 3.23 -6.75 -1.04
CA ARG A 51 3.61 -7.55 -2.22
C ARG A 51 2.70 -8.75 -2.40
N ARG A 52 2.34 -9.06 -3.64
CA ARG A 52 1.71 -10.33 -3.98
C ARG A 52 2.65 -11.48 -3.67
N GLN A 53 2.15 -12.46 -2.95
CA GLN A 53 2.80 -13.72 -2.67
C GLN A 53 1.94 -14.85 -3.22
N ALA A 54 2.62 -15.80 -3.89
CA ALA A 54 2.03 -17.07 -4.24
C ALA A 54 2.23 -18.00 -3.04
N LEU A 55 1.16 -18.25 -2.29
CA LEU A 55 1.15 -19.22 -1.21
C LEU A 55 0.70 -20.59 -1.72
N VAL A 56 1.00 -21.63 -0.95
CA VAL A 56 0.51 -23.00 -1.17
C VAL A 56 -1.03 -23.05 -1.31
N ASN A 57 -1.75 -22.11 -0.68
CA ASN A 57 -3.21 -22.03 -0.66
C ASN A 57 -3.81 -20.93 -1.55
N GLY A 58 -3.03 -20.29 -2.42
CA GLY A 58 -3.51 -19.28 -3.37
C GLY A 58 -2.70 -17.98 -3.38
N MET A 59 -3.18 -16.99 -4.12
CA MET A 59 -2.57 -15.66 -4.19
C MET A 59 -3.03 -14.80 -3.02
N GLY A 60 -2.10 -14.08 -2.39
CA GLY A 60 -2.43 -13.10 -1.34
C GLY A 60 -1.39 -11.98 -1.27
N TRP A 61 -1.59 -11.04 -0.35
CA TRP A 61 -0.72 -9.87 -0.18
C TRP A 61 -0.01 -9.92 1.17
N ALA A 62 1.31 -10.05 1.14
CA ALA A 62 2.18 -10.02 2.31
C ALA A 62 2.73 -8.60 2.53
N VAL A 63 3.08 -8.30 3.77
CA VAL A 63 3.58 -6.98 4.15
C VAL A 63 4.92 -7.07 4.86
N SER A 64 5.84 -6.18 4.51
CA SER A 64 7.11 -6.00 5.20
C SER A 64 7.52 -4.53 5.34
N VAL A 65 8.42 -4.29 6.28
CA VAL A 65 9.12 -3.03 6.52
C VAL A 65 10.61 -3.33 6.36
N PRO A 66 11.30 -2.78 5.34
CA PRO A 66 12.73 -2.98 5.17
C PRO A 66 13.48 -2.18 6.25
N ALA A 67 14.53 -2.79 6.80
CA ALA A 67 15.50 -2.12 7.65
C ALA A 67 16.90 -2.69 7.38
N TYR A 68 17.94 -1.96 7.81
CA TYR A 68 19.31 -2.44 7.73
C TYR A 68 19.44 -3.74 8.53
N GLY A 69 19.85 -4.84 7.87
CA GLY A 69 19.98 -6.15 8.52
C GLY A 69 18.74 -7.05 8.47
N GLY A 70 17.72 -6.74 7.67
CA GLY A 70 16.66 -7.70 7.35
C GLY A 70 15.25 -7.12 7.41
N GLY A 71 14.99 -6.13 8.26
CA GLY A 71 13.64 -5.54 8.40
C GLY A 71 12.67 -6.46 9.13
N ARG A 72 11.37 -6.14 9.05
CA ARG A 72 10.29 -6.88 9.71
C ARG A 72 9.24 -7.32 8.69
N ALA A 73 8.65 -8.48 8.86
CA ALA A 73 7.52 -8.96 8.07
C ALA A 73 6.31 -9.20 8.97
N TRP A 74 5.11 -9.02 8.42
CA TRP A 74 3.88 -9.34 9.13
C TRP A 74 3.57 -10.83 9.01
N THR A 75 3.41 -11.48 10.16
CA THR A 75 3.13 -12.91 10.29
C THR A 75 1.80 -13.12 11.01
N THR A 76 1.36 -14.38 11.14
CA THR A 76 0.20 -14.75 11.97
C THR A 76 0.37 -14.35 13.44
N GLU A 77 1.61 -14.15 13.88
CA GLU A 77 1.99 -13.78 15.25
C GLU A 77 2.27 -12.26 15.39
N GLY A 78 2.04 -11.47 14.32
CA GLY A 78 2.35 -10.05 14.24
C GLY A 78 3.69 -9.75 13.55
N TRP A 79 4.26 -8.57 13.81
CA TRP A 79 5.55 -8.15 13.22
C TRP A 79 6.72 -8.99 13.76
N GLN A 80 7.40 -9.70 12.87
CA GLN A 80 8.58 -10.51 13.19
C GLN A 80 9.79 -10.08 12.36
N GLU A 81 11.00 -10.32 12.84
CA GLU A 81 12.22 -10.02 12.07
C GLU A 81 12.28 -10.83 10.76
N SER A 82 12.30 -10.10 9.65
CA SER A 82 13.15 -10.33 8.49
C SER A 82 13.61 -11.76 8.23
N ILE A 83 14.78 -12.00 8.79
CA ILE A 83 15.64 -13.16 8.60
C ILE A 83 14.97 -14.45 9.11
N SER A 84 14.09 -14.34 10.10
CA SER A 84 13.38 -15.47 10.71
C SER A 84 12.02 -15.74 10.07
N ALA A 85 11.43 -14.76 9.37
CA ALA A 85 10.06 -14.77 8.87
C ALA A 85 9.94 -15.04 7.35
N LEU A 86 11.05 -15.09 6.62
CA LEU A 86 11.07 -15.37 5.18
C LEU A 86 10.97 -16.87 4.82
N SER A 87 10.83 -17.76 5.81
CA SER A 87 10.22 -19.06 5.53
C SER A 87 8.73 -18.83 5.26
N VAL A 88 8.29 -19.21 4.05
CA VAL A 88 6.98 -18.91 3.46
C VAL A 88 5.81 -19.26 4.39
N ASP A 89 6.00 -20.23 5.29
CA ASP A 89 4.98 -20.79 6.17
C ASP A 89 4.49 -19.86 7.28
N ARG A 90 5.21 -18.77 7.59
CA ARG A 90 4.80 -17.84 8.67
C ARG A 90 4.21 -16.52 8.19
N LEU A 91 4.34 -16.21 6.89
CA LEU A 91 3.82 -14.96 6.35
C LEU A 91 2.30 -14.97 6.35
N PHE A 92 1.70 -13.95 6.96
CA PHE A 92 0.27 -13.74 6.84
C PHE A 92 -0.01 -12.97 5.56
N CYS A 93 -0.95 -13.46 4.75
CA CYS A 93 -1.37 -12.80 3.52
C CYS A 93 -2.83 -12.42 3.57
N TRP A 94 -3.12 -11.18 3.17
CA TRP A 94 -4.48 -10.68 3.01
C TRP A 94 -5.01 -10.94 1.59
N PRO A 95 -6.35 -10.98 1.41
CA PRO A 95 -6.96 -11.20 0.11
C PRO A 95 -6.69 -10.07 -0.89
N ASP A 96 -6.52 -8.83 -0.41
CA ASP A 96 -6.29 -7.65 -1.23
C ASP A 96 -5.26 -6.69 -0.60
N ALA A 97 -4.64 -5.85 -1.44
CA ALA A 97 -3.62 -4.91 -1.01
C ALA A 97 -4.17 -3.80 -0.10
N THR A 98 -5.40 -3.34 -0.31
CA THR A 98 -5.98 -2.26 0.48
C THR A 98 -6.13 -2.68 1.93
N THR A 99 -6.68 -3.87 2.16
CA THR A 99 -6.80 -4.46 3.49
C THR A 99 -5.42 -4.68 4.12
N ALA A 100 -4.45 -5.20 3.37
CA ALA A 100 -3.08 -5.39 3.84
C ALA A 100 -2.45 -4.07 4.33
N VAL A 101 -2.62 -2.98 3.57
CA VAL A 101 -2.11 -1.65 3.93
C VAL A 101 -2.79 -1.10 5.19
N THR A 102 -4.12 -1.17 5.25
CA THR A 102 -4.89 -0.63 6.38
C THR A 102 -4.54 -1.34 7.68
N GLU A 103 -4.50 -2.66 7.68
CA GLU A 103 -4.16 -3.43 8.89
C GLU A 103 -2.70 -3.25 9.29
N ALA A 104 -1.76 -3.23 8.33
CA ALA A 104 -0.36 -3.00 8.63
C ALA A 104 -0.10 -1.60 9.21
N ARG A 105 -0.75 -0.56 8.69
CA ARG A 105 -0.69 0.80 9.25
C ARG A 105 -1.23 0.83 10.68
N ARG A 106 -2.40 0.22 10.92
CA ARG A 106 -2.99 0.15 12.26
C ARG A 106 -2.05 -0.55 13.24
N ALA A 107 -1.46 -1.66 12.84
CA ALA A 107 -0.55 -2.42 13.68
C ALA A 107 0.75 -1.66 13.99
N LEU A 108 1.31 -0.90 13.03
CA LEU A 108 2.48 -0.06 13.26
C LEU A 108 2.20 1.11 14.20
N ALA A 109 0.98 1.65 14.20
CA ALA A 109 0.57 2.72 15.10
C ALA A 109 0.31 2.24 16.55
N ALA A 110 0.09 0.93 16.74
CA ALA A 110 -0.18 0.33 18.04
C ALA A 110 1.08 -0.25 18.72
N ALA A 111 2.22 -0.27 18.03
CA ALA A 111 3.50 -0.80 18.48
C ALA A 111 4.42 0.33 18.99
#